data_AF-A0A0F8W3S1-F1
#
_entry.id   AF-A0A0F8W3S1-F1
#
_cell.length_a   1.000
_cell.length_b   1.000
_cell.length_c   1.000
_cell.angle_alpha   90.00
_cell.angle_beta   90.00
_cell.angle_gamma   90.00
#
_symmetry.space_group_name_H-M   'P 1'
#
loop_
_entity.id
_entity.type
_entity.pdbx_description
1 polymer ?
#
loop_
_entity_poly.entity_id
_entity_poly.type
_entity_poly.pdbx_seq_one_letter_code
_entity_poly.pdbx_strand_id
1 'polypeptide(L)'
;MRYRIYALLDGDGAPVYVGRTKSKDLRRRLNNHFREGGNLDKLRWMLENRDCVEILEIDSADTLEEANRLEQYWISRIKTLYDLPFNISIGG
;
A
#
# COMPACT_ATOMS: atom_id res chain seq x y z
N MET A 1 10.19 17.15 4.61
CA MET A 1 9.69 15.96 5.35
C MET A 1 9.29 14.96 4.27
N ARG A 2 9.99 13.83 4.10
CA ARG A 2 9.86 12.98 2.91
C ARG A 2 8.70 11.98 3.03
N TYR A 3 7.86 11.94 2.01
CA TYR A 3 6.83 10.95 1.79
C TYR A 3 7.42 9.74 1.06
N ARG A 4 6.89 8.57 1.35
CA ARG A 4 7.29 7.29 0.75
C ARG A 4 6.06 6.65 0.16
N ILE A 5 6.19 6.13 -1.04
CA ILE A 5 5.17 5.35 -1.74
C ILE A 5 5.60 3.90 -1.63
N TYR A 6 4.69 3.03 -1.23
CA TYR A 6 4.96 1.62 -1.01
C TYR A 6 3.91 0.74 -1.68
N ALA A 7 4.34 -0.45 -2.08
CA ALA A 7 3.47 -1.54 -2.49
C ALA A 7 3.45 -2.62 -1.40
N LEU A 8 2.28 -3.18 -1.14
CA LEU A 8 2.16 -4.47 -0.45
C LEU A 8 2.16 -5.55 -1.51
N LEU A 9 3.11 -6.47 -1.36
CA LEU A 9 3.21 -7.65 -2.19
C LEU A 9 2.65 -8.84 -1.42
N ASP A 10 2.04 -9.74 -2.16
CA ASP A 10 1.57 -11.00 -1.65
C ASP A 10 2.67 -12.06 -1.60
N GLY A 11 2.33 -13.29 -1.17
CA GLY A 11 3.32 -14.38 -1.03
C GLY A 11 3.99 -14.81 -2.33
N ASP A 12 3.43 -14.45 -3.50
CA ASP A 12 4.01 -14.72 -4.82
C ASP A 12 4.77 -13.49 -5.36
N GLY A 13 4.85 -12.40 -4.58
CA GLY A 13 5.45 -11.14 -4.98
C GLY A 13 4.54 -10.26 -5.84
N ALA A 14 3.27 -10.61 -6.03
CA ALA A 14 2.34 -9.80 -6.79
C ALA A 14 1.82 -8.62 -5.95
N PRO A 15 1.81 -7.39 -6.48
CA PRO A 15 1.31 -6.24 -5.74
C PRO A 15 -0.21 -6.32 -5.59
N VAL A 16 -0.68 -6.17 -4.34
CA VAL A 16 -2.12 -6.20 -3.99
C VAL A 16 -2.64 -4.88 -3.45
N TYR A 17 -1.73 -4.00 -3.03
CA TYR A 17 -2.05 -2.65 -2.54
C TYR A 17 -0.91 -1.67 -2.81
N VAL A 18 -1.24 -0.41 -3.06
CA VAL A 18 -0.31 0.71 -3.11
C VAL A 18 -0.79 1.79 -2.16
N GLY A 19 0.12 2.36 -1.39
CA GLY A 19 -0.20 3.48 -0.51
C GLY A 19 0.99 4.39 -0.26
N ARG A 20 0.73 5.50 0.43
CA ARG A 20 1.74 6.47 0.85
C ARG A 20 1.86 6.60 2.36
N THR A 21 3.04 7.01 2.82
CA THR A 21 3.28 7.29 4.24
C THR A 21 4.30 8.40 4.45
N LYS A 22 4.22 9.09 5.59
CA LYS A 22 5.30 9.95 6.10
C LYS A 22 6.23 9.22 7.07
N SER A 23 5.85 8.02 7.50
CA SER A 23 6.57 7.25 8.52
C SER A 23 7.72 6.47 7.89
N LYS A 24 8.88 6.46 8.55
CA LYS A 24 9.99 5.55 8.20
C LYS A 24 9.64 4.09 8.53
N ASP A 25 8.86 3.86 9.59
CA ASP A 25 8.37 2.54 9.97
C ASP A 25 7.06 2.18 9.27
N LEU A 26 7.19 1.70 8.03
CA LEU A 26 6.08 1.20 7.21
C LEU A 26 5.31 0.06 7.91
N ARG A 27 6.03 -0.90 8.52
CA ARG A 27 5.43 -2.03 9.26
C ARG A 27 4.54 -1.57 10.42
N ARG A 28 5.01 -0.60 11.21
CA ARG A 28 4.25 -0.05 12.34
C ARG A 28 3.02 0.71 11.86
N ARG A 29 3.14 1.46 10.76
CA ARG A 29 2.04 2.20 10.13
C ARG A 29 0.93 1.25 9.68
N LEU A 30 1.29 0.16 9.02
CA LEU A 30 0.34 -0.87 8.59
C LEU A 30 -0.37 -1.49 9.79
N ASN A 31 0.37 -1.91 10.82
CA ASN A 31 -0.23 -2.42 12.06
C ASN A 31 -1.25 -1.45 12.67
N ASN A 32 -0.98 -0.14 12.63
CA ASN A 32 -1.92 0.86 13.15
C ASN A 32 -3.11 1.09 12.21
N HIS A 33 -2.87 1.21 10.90
CA HIS A 33 -3.93 1.40 9.90
C HIS A 33 -4.90 0.21 9.88
N PHE A 34 -4.39 -1.01 10.08
CA PHE A 34 -5.17 -2.23 10.14
C PHE A 34 -5.88 -2.44 11.48
N ARG A 35 -5.35 -1.92 12.60
CA ARG A 35 -6.01 -1.96 13.92
C ARG A 35 -7.13 -0.92 14.05
N GLU A 36 -6.95 0.27 13.49
CA GLU A 36 -7.86 1.41 13.72
C GLU A 36 -8.91 1.58 12.60
N GLY A 37 -8.67 1.04 11.40
CA GLY A 37 -9.46 1.34 10.20
C GLY A 37 -10.64 0.42 9.90
N GLY A 38 -10.97 -0.56 10.74
CA GLY A 38 -12.12 -1.47 10.51
C GLY A 38 -11.99 -2.45 9.34
N ASN A 39 -10.88 -2.44 8.59
CA ASN A 39 -10.59 -3.36 7.47
C ASN A 39 -10.05 -4.73 7.95
N LEU A 40 -10.55 -5.23 9.08
CA LEU A 40 -10.15 -6.51 9.66
C LEU A 40 -10.39 -7.68 8.68
N ASP A 41 -11.41 -7.61 7.83
CA ASP A 41 -11.69 -8.66 6.84
C ASP A 41 -10.64 -8.73 5.72
N LYS A 42 -10.10 -7.58 5.29
CA LYS A 42 -9.00 -7.54 4.30
C LYS A 42 -7.70 -8.08 4.90
N LEU A 43 -7.43 -7.73 6.17
CA LEU A 43 -6.29 -8.26 6.92
C LEU A 43 -6.43 -9.77 7.13
N ARG A 44 -7.62 -10.22 7.51
CA ARG A 44 -7.95 -11.63 7.71
C ARG A 44 -7.81 -12.41 6.41
N TRP A 45 -8.31 -11.88 5.29
CA TRP A 45 -8.08 -12.48 3.98
C TRP A 45 -6.58 -12.57 3.64
N MET A 46 -5.81 -11.51 3.85
CA MET A 46 -4.37 -11.51 3.56
C MET A 46 -3.59 -12.51 4.44
N LEU A 47 -3.90 -12.56 5.75
CA LEU A 47 -3.25 -13.46 6.70
C LEU A 47 -3.70 -14.92 6.57
N GLU A 48 -4.96 -15.17 6.18
CA GLU A 48 -5.51 -16.52 6.02
C GLU A 48 -5.18 -17.14 4.66
N ASN A 49 -4.97 -16.33 3.60
CA ASN A 49 -4.77 -16.84 2.25
C ASN A 49 -3.32 -16.80 1.76
N ARG A 50 -2.41 -16.00 2.35
CA ARG A 50 -1.04 -15.87 1.84
C ARG A 50 -0.01 -15.68 2.96
N ASP A 51 0.94 -16.60 3.03
CA ASP A 51 1.92 -16.76 4.11
C ASP A 51 2.92 -15.60 4.28
N CYS A 52 3.01 -14.65 3.34
CA CYS A 52 3.91 -13.51 3.43
C CYS A 52 3.30 -12.25 2.81
N VAL A 53 3.38 -11.14 3.55
CA VAL A 53 3.09 -9.79 3.03
C VAL A 53 4.40 -9.03 3.05
N GLU A 54 5.01 -8.82 1.89
CA GLU A 54 6.18 -7.98 1.77
C GLU A 54 5.79 -6.52 1.54
N ILE A 55 6.61 -5.60 2.00
CA ILE A 55 6.41 -4.17 1.80
C ILE A 55 7.61 -3.66 1.03
N LEU A 56 7.36 -3.14 -0.17
CA LEU A 56 8.39 -2.56 -1.01
C LEU A 56 8.18 -1.05 -1.10
N GLU A 57 9.19 -0.26 -0.76
CA GLU A 57 9.20 1.17 -1.09
C GLU A 57 9.50 1.31 -2.59
N ILE A 58 8.55 1.84 -3.34
CA ILE A 58 8.61 1.95 -4.81
C ILE A 58 8.95 3.37 -5.26
N ASP A 59 8.70 4.37 -4.42
CA ASP A 59 8.96 5.77 -4.75
C ASP A 59 8.97 6.67 -3.50
N SER A 60 9.29 7.94 -3.69
CA SER A 60 9.26 8.93 -2.63
C SER A 60 9.05 10.35 -3.18
N ALA A 61 8.47 11.22 -2.35
CA ALA A 61 8.24 12.62 -2.68
C ALA A 61 8.59 13.53 -1.51
N ASP A 62 8.93 14.77 -1.78
CA ASP A 62 9.20 15.75 -0.70
C ASP A 62 7.95 16.58 -0.33
N THR A 63 6.92 16.53 -1.18
CA THR A 63 5.65 17.24 -0.96
C THR A 63 4.46 16.28 -0.92
N LEU A 64 3.37 16.71 -0.27
CA LEU A 64 2.12 15.94 -0.24
C LEU A 64 1.49 15.83 -1.64
N GLU A 65 1.51 16.91 -2.41
CA GLU A 65 0.91 16.97 -3.74
C GLU A 65 1.61 15.97 -4.67
N GLU A 66 2.93 15.97 -4.68
CA GLU A 66 3.73 15.02 -5.45
C GLU A 66 3.51 13.59 -4.97
N ALA A 67 3.46 13.36 -3.65
CA ALA A 67 3.16 12.04 -3.10
C ALA A 67 1.79 11.52 -3.54
N ASN A 68 0.77 12.39 -3.59
CA ASN A 68 -0.56 12.02 -4.08
C ASN A 68 -0.53 11.70 -5.57
N ARG A 69 0.19 12.50 -6.39
CA ARG A 69 0.34 12.22 -7.83
C ARG A 69 1.06 10.90 -8.08
N LEU A 70 2.14 10.62 -7.35
CA LEU A 70 2.89 9.35 -7.46
C LEU A 70 2.06 8.16 -6.99
N GLU A 71 1.34 8.27 -5.88
CA GLU A 71 0.43 7.22 -5.41
C GLU A 71 -0.59 6.87 -6.51
N GLN A 72 -1.23 7.88 -7.12
CA GLN A 72 -2.19 7.64 -8.21
C GLN A 72 -1.54 7.06 -9.47
N TYR A 73 -0.36 7.55 -9.83
CA TYR A 73 0.41 7.02 -10.94
C TYR A 73 0.71 5.52 -10.74
N TRP A 74 1.21 5.14 -9.57
CA TRP A 74 1.56 3.75 -9.28
C TRP A 74 0.34 2.83 -9.16
N ILE A 75 -0.77 3.31 -8.58
CA ILE A 75 -2.05 2.59 -8.59
C ILE A 75 -2.49 2.32 -10.03
N SER A 76 -2.51 3.35 -10.88
CA SER A 76 -2.92 3.21 -12.27
C SER A 76 -2.00 2.27 -13.05
N ARG A 77 -0.69 2.44 -12.89
CA ARG A 77 0.33 1.63 -13.57
C ARG A 77 0.22 0.16 -13.19
N ILE A 78 0.09 -0.15 -11.90
CA ILE A 78 0.03 -1.53 -11.42
C ILE A 78 -1.32 -2.18 -11.79
N LYS A 79 -2.44 -1.44 -11.76
CA LYS A 79 -3.75 -1.95 -12.24
C LYS A 79 -3.77 -2.37 -13.71
N THR A 80 -2.80 -1.94 -14.52
CA THR A 80 -2.67 -2.45 -15.90
C THR A 80 -2.10 -3.87 -15.98
N LEU A 81 -1.45 -4.35 -14.91
CA LEU A 81 -0.72 -5.62 -14.88
C LEU A 81 -1.25 -6.59 -13.82
N TYR A 82 -1.81 -6.07 -12.72
CA TYR A 82 -2.25 -6.83 -11.57
C TYR A 82 -3.61 -6.32 -11.08
N ASP A 83 -4.43 -7.22 -10.54
CA ASP A 83 -5.58 -6.79 -9.78
C ASP A 83 -5.12 -6.19 -8.44
N LEU A 84 -5.63 -5.01 -8.11
CA LEU A 84 -5.37 -4.34 -6.84
C LEU A 84 -6.64 -4.35 -6.00
N PRO A 85 -7.01 -5.50 -5.40
CA PRO A 85 -8.30 -5.67 -4.72
C PRO A 85 -8.46 -4.72 -3.52
N PHE A 86 -7.36 -4.18 -3.00
CA PHE A 86 -7.37 -3.33 -1.81
C PHE A 86 -7.37 -1.83 -2.09
N ASN A 87 -7.06 -1.39 -3.31
CA ASN A 87 -7.20 0.01 -3.73
C ASN A 87 -8.59 0.25 -4.35
N ILE A 88 -9.62 0.23 -3.49
CA ILE A 88 -11.04 0.40 -3.88
C ILE A 88 -11.45 1.86 -4.12
N SER A 89 -10.63 2.82 -3.71
CA SER A 89 -10.77 4.23 -4.07
C SER A 89 -9.41 4.91 -4.22
N ILE A 90 -9.35 5.87 -5.14
CA ILE A 90 -8.24 6.81 -5.36
C ILE A 90 -8.03 7.54 -4.01
N GLY A 91 -6.91 7.27 -3.33
CA GLY A 91 -6.57 7.92 -2.06
C GLY A 91 -6.61 9.45 -2.17
N GLY A 92 -7.32 10.09 -1.24
CA GLY A 92 -7.38 11.55 -1.06
C GLY A 92 -6.18 12.08 -0.27
#